data_AF-A0A7V9TCH0-F1
#
_entry.id   AF-A0A7V9TCH0-F1
#
_cell.length_a   1.000
_cell.length_b   1.000
_cell.length_c   1.000
_cell.angle_alpha   90.00
_cell.angle_beta   90.00
_cell.angle_gamma   90.00
#
_symmetry.space_group_name_H-M   'P 1'
#
loop_
_entity.id
_entity.type
_entity.pdbx_description
1 polymer ?
#
loop_
_entity_poly.entity_id
_entity_poly.type
_entity_poly.pdbx_seq_one_letter_code
_entity_poly.pdbx_strand_id
1 'polypeptide(L)' 'METFMQLVSLVGAVIILVTYAARALKYIPSNGTLDLVFNFIGGAMLCWVAVTTGQLGFILLEGAWAFISLIGLLRSSRSA' A
#
# COMPACT_ATOMS: atom_id res chain seq x y z
N MET A 1 -6.67 -18.87 -11.86
CA MET A 1 -5.82 -17.66 -11.82
C MET A 1 -6.58 -16.44 -11.30
N GLU A 2 -7.80 -16.19 -11.77
CA GLU A 2 -8.61 -15.04 -11.36
C GLU A 2 -8.88 -14.95 -9.84
N THR A 3 -9.31 -16.05 -9.21
CA THR A 3 -9.56 -16.10 -7.75
C THR A 3 -8.32 -15.79 -6.92
N PHE A 4 -7.13 -16.20 -7.39
CA PHE A 4 -5.88 -15.90 -6.71
C PHE A 4 -5.57 -14.39 -6.74
N MET A 5 -5.74 -13.75 -7.90
CA MET A 5 -5.56 -12.30 -8.03
C MET A 5 -6.55 -11.51 -7.17
N GLN A 6 -7.80 -11.97 -7.09
CA GLN A 6 -8.79 -11.37 -6.19
C GLN A 6 -8.37 -11.50 -4.72
N LEU A 7 -7.82 -12.64 -4.31
CA LEU A 7 -7.32 -12.82 -2.95
C LEU A 7 -6.15 -11.88 -2.65
N VAL A 8 -5.19 -11.74 -3.58
CA VAL A 8 -4.08 -10.78 -3.46
C VAL A 8 -4.59 -9.34 -3.37
N SER A 9 -5.56 -8.98 -4.21
CA SER A 9 -6.18 -7.65 -4.18
C SER A 9 -6.91 -7.38 -2.87
N LEU A 10 -7.67 -8.37 -2.37
CA LEU A 10 -8.37 -8.28 -1.09
C LEU A 10 -7.39 -8.07 0.08
N VAL A 11 -6.32 -8.87 0.12
CA VAL A 11 -5.29 -8.73 1.16
C VAL A 11 -4.61 -7.37 1.09
N GLY A 12 -4.22 -6.91 -0.11
CA GLY A 12 -3.63 -5.59 -0.31
C GLY A 12 -4.55 -4.45 0.14
N ALA A 13 -5.84 -4.53 -0.20
CA ALA A 13 -6.85 -3.54 0.21
C ALA A 13 -7.06 -3.54 1.73
N VAL A 14 -7.14 -4.72 2.37
CA VAL A 14 -7.30 -4.84 3.82
C VAL A 14 -6.10 -4.24 4.56
N ILE A 15 -4.88 -4.46 4.09
CA ILE A 15 -3.67 -3.88 4.68
C ILE A 15 -3.75 -2.34 4.71
N ILE A 16 -4.11 -1.72 3.59
CA ILE A 16 -4.26 -0.26 3.49
C ILE A 16 -5.41 0.23 4.38
N LEU A 17 -6.56 -0.44 4.33
CA LEU A 17 -7.76 -0.02 5.07
C LEU A 17 -7.59 -0.13 6.58
N VAL A 18 -6.98 -1.21 7.08
CA VAL A 18 -6.73 -1.38 8.53
C VAL A 18 -5.80 -0.29 9.03
N THR A 19 -4.74 0.02 8.27
CA THR A 19 -3.80 1.08 8.62
C THR A 19 -4.48 2.45 8.60
N TYR A 20 -5.26 2.73 7.55
CA TYR A 20 -6.07 3.95 7.46
C TYR A 20 -7.06 4.07 8.61
N ALA A 21 -7.79 3.00 8.94
CA ALA A 21 -8.77 2.98 10.02
C ALA A 21 -8.09 3.19 11.38
N ALA A 22 -6.97 2.50 11.64
CA ALA A 22 -6.18 2.68 12.85
C ALA A 22 -5.75 4.15 13.02
N ARG A 23 -5.32 4.80 11.94
CA ARG A 23 -4.94 6.22 11.94
C ARG A 23 -6.14 7.15 12.10
N ALA A 24 -7.22 6.91 11.35
CA ALA A 24 -8.45 7.73 11.41
C ALA A 24 -9.09 7.69 12.80
N LEU A 25 -9.01 6.55 13.48
CA LEU A 25 -9.51 6.35 14.84
C LEU A 25 -8.48 6.74 15.92
N LYS A 26 -7.32 7.27 15.53
CA LYS A 26 -6.22 7.71 16.43
C LYS A 26 -5.64 6.59 17.30
N TYR A 27 -5.75 5.32 16.87
CA TYR A 27 -5.08 4.19 17.52
C TYR A 27 -3.57 4.18 17.28
N ILE A 28 -3.11 4.77 16.18
CA ILE A 28 -1.70 4.94 15.84
C ILE A 28 -1.39 6.42 15.51
N PRO A 29 -0.18 6.91 15.83
CA PRO A 29 0.22 8.28 15.51
C PRO A 29 0.30 8.50 13.98
N SER A 30 -0.15 9.67 13.52
CA SER A 30 -0.38 10.00 12.10
C SER A 30 0.83 9.93 11.14
N ASN A 31 2.05 9.76 11.64
CA ASN A 31 3.28 9.92 10.86
C ASN A 31 4.28 8.77 11.13
N GLY A 32 3.80 7.55 11.29
CA GLY A 32 4.66 6.39 11.60
C GLY A 32 5.32 5.80 10.35
N THR A 33 6.54 5.28 10.50
CA THR A 33 7.17 4.36 9.53
C THR A 33 6.24 3.19 9.17
N LEU A 34 5.36 2.78 10.09
CA LEU A 34 4.34 1.75 9.87
C LEU A 34 3.38 2.10 8.73
N ASP A 35 2.91 3.34 8.61
CA ASP A 35 2.00 3.75 7.54
C ASP A 35 2.67 3.59 6.17
N LEU A 36 3.96 3.94 6.10
CA LEU A 36 4.76 3.81 4.88
C LEU A 36 5.01 2.34 4.53
N VAL A 37 5.27 1.47 5.52
CA VAL A 37 5.46 0.03 5.30
C VAL A 37 4.16 -0.58 4.77
N PHE A 38 3.03 -0.34 5.43
CA PHE A 38 1.77 -0.95 5.02
C PHE A 38 1.24 -0.41 3.69
N ASN A 39 1.37 0.89 3.42
CA ASN A 39 1.04 1.44 2.09
C ASN A 39 1.94 0.89 1.01
N PHE A 40 3.24 0.70 1.27
CA PHE A 40 4.14 0.09 0.29
C PHE A 40 3.73 -1.34 -0.03
N ILE A 41 3.50 -2.18 1.00
CA ILE A 41 3.13 -3.59 0.80
C ILE A 41 1.77 -3.70 0.10
N GLY A 42 0.73 -3.03 0.63
CA GLY A 42 -0.61 -3.09 0.07
C GLY A 42 -0.67 -2.50 -1.35
N GLY A 43 -0.04 -1.35 -1.56
CA GLY A 43 0.03 -0.70 -2.87
C GLY A 43 0.83 -1.52 -3.88
N ALA A 44 1.92 -2.18 -3.49
CA ALA A 44 2.66 -3.06 -4.38
C ALA A 44 1.83 -4.30 -4.79
N MET A 45 1.06 -4.88 -3.87
CA MET A 45 0.15 -6.00 -4.18
C MET A 45 -0.96 -5.57 -5.15
N LEU A 46 -1.60 -4.43 -4.90
CA LEU A 46 -2.65 -3.91 -5.77
C LEU A 46 -2.10 -3.49 -7.13
N CYS A 47 -0.92 -2.87 -7.18
CA CYS A 47 -0.23 -2.52 -8.41
C CYS A 47 0.11 -3.76 -9.24
N TRP A 48 0.61 -4.84 -8.61
CA TRP A 48 0.83 -6.12 -9.29
C TRP A 48 -0.47 -6.62 -9.94
N VAL A 49 -1.57 -6.66 -9.17
CA VAL A 49 -2.86 -7.11 -9.70
C VAL A 49 -3.30 -6.21 -10.86
N ALA A 50 -3.16 -4.88 -10.73
CA ALA A 50 -3.52 -3.92 -11.76
C ALA A 50 -2.72 -4.12 -13.06
N VAL A 51 -1.41 -4.39 -12.97
CA VAL A 51 -0.56 -4.71 -14.12
C VAL A 51 -1.03 -5.98 -14.81
N THR A 52 -1.28 -7.04 -14.03
CA THR A 52 -1.71 -8.34 -14.58
C THR A 52 -3.13 -8.33 -15.16
N THR A 53 -3.96 -7.37 -14.74
CA THR A 53 -5.34 -7.20 -15.24
C THR A 53 -5.47 -6.07 -16.27
N GLY A 54 -4.39 -5.37 -16.61
CA GLY A 54 -4.38 -4.31 -17.63
C GLY A 54 -5.09 -3.01 -17.20
N GLN A 55 -5.24 -2.76 -15.91
CA GLN A 55 -5.99 -1.61 -15.38
C GLN A 55 -5.10 -0.37 -15.24
N LEU A 56 -4.86 0.34 -16.34
CA LEU A 56 -3.94 1.49 -16.40
C LEU A 56 -4.14 2.54 -15.30
N GLY A 57 -5.38 2.89 -14.96
CA GLY A 57 -5.68 3.86 -13.90
C GLY A 57 -5.23 3.37 -12.51
N PHE A 58 -5.45 2.09 -12.22
CA PHE A 58 -4.99 1.47 -10.98
C PHE A 58 -3.48 1.27 -10.94
N ILE A 59 -2.85 0.95 -12.08
CA ILE A 59 -1.38 0.86 -12.16
C ILE A 59 -0.74 2.19 -11.76
N LEU A 60 -1.24 3.30 -12.31
CA LEU A 60 -0.73 4.63 -11.96
C LEU A 60 -0.98 4.96 -10.49
N LEU A 61 -2.19 4.73 -9.99
CA LEU A 61 -2.59 5.05 -8.63
C LEU A 61 -1.78 4.26 -7.59
N GLU A 62 -1.84 2.93 -7.67
CA GLU A 62 -1.20 2.03 -6.71
C GLU A 62 0.32 2.05 -6.85
N GLY A 63 0.83 2.20 -8.08
CA GLY A 63 2.24 2.41 -8.35
C GLY A 63 2.76 3.70 -7.71
N ALA A 64 2.03 4.81 -7.81
CA ALA A 64 2.40 6.07 -7.17
C ALA A 64 2.42 5.94 -5.64
N TRP A 65 1.38 5.32 -5.05
CA TRP A 65 1.33 5.08 -3.61
C TRP A 65 2.51 4.23 -3.12
N ALA A 66 2.80 3.13 -3.80
CA ALA A 66 3.94 2.28 -3.46
C ALA A 66 5.27 3.04 -3.60
N PHE A 67 5.47 3.78 -4.69
CA PHE A 67 6.71 4.52 -4.94
C PHE A 67 6.96 5.63 -3.91
N ILE A 68 5.94 6.45 -3.61
CA ILE A 68 6.04 7.51 -2.60
C ILE A 68 6.33 6.91 -1.22
N SER A 69 5.68 5.79 -0.88
CA SER A 69 5.89 5.10 0.39
C SER A 69 7.31 4.56 0.52
N LEU A 70 7.86 3.98 -0.55
CA LEU A 70 9.24 3.50 -0.60
C LEU A 70 10.25 4.65 -0.36
N ILE A 71 10.07 5.80 -1.00
CA ILE A 71 10.92 6.98 -0.78
C ILE A 71 10.83 7.44 0.68
N GLY A 72 9.62 7.46 1.25
CA GLY A 72 9.41 7.79 2.66
C GLY A 72 10.18 6.85 3.60
N LEU A 73 10.13 5.53 3.35
CA LEU A 73 10.87 4.53 4.14
C LEU A 73 12.38 4.74 4.07
N LEU A 74 12.92 4.94 2.86
CA LEU A 74 14.35 5.19 2.66
C LEU A 74 14.84 6.45 3.36
N ARG A 75 13.99 7.49 3.45
CA ARG A 75 14.28 8.71 4.21
C ARG A 75 14.21 8.49 5.72
N SER A 76 13.17 7.81 6.19
CA SER A 76 12.99 7.51 7.62
C SER A 76 14.13 6.67 8.18
N SER A 77 14.65 5.71 7.42
CA SER A 77 15.78 4.86 7.83
C SER A 77 17.12 5.60 7.90
N ARG A 78 17.24 6.80 7.31
CA ARG A 78 18.46 7.62 7.35
C ARG A 78 18.49 8.61 8.52
N SER A 79 17.36 8.78 9.19
CA SER A 79 17.19 9.73 10.32
C SER A 79 17.15 9.03 11.68
N ALA A 80 17.26 7.70 11.71
CA ALA A 80 17.37 6.86 12.89
C ALA A 80 18.83 6.42 13.09
#